data_AF-A0A3P6BT94-F1
#
_entry.id   AF-A0A3P6BT94-F1
#
_cell.length_a   1.000
_cell.length_b   1.000
_cell.length_c   1.000
_cell.angle_alpha   90.00
_cell.angle_beta   90.00
_cell.angle_gamma   90.00
#
_symmetry.space_group_name_H-M   'P 1'
#
loop_
_entity.id
_entity.type
_entity.pdbx_description
1 polymer ?
#
loop_
_entity_poly.entity_id
_entity_poly.type
_entity_poly.pdbx_seq_one_letter_code
_entity_poly.pdbx_strand_id
1 'polypeptide(L)' 'NSEKLAAIETWDDGKTYEQAKTAEISMLARFFRYYAGWADKIRGLTIPADGNNHVQTLHEPIGIAGQNIQWNF' A
#
# COMPACT_ATOMS: atom_id res chain seq x y z
N ASN A 1 1.92 -2.40 -19.07
CA ASN A 1 2.91 -3.40 -18.58
C ASN A 1 2.31 -4.67 -17.96
N SER A 2 0.98 -4.82 -17.86
CA SER A 2 0.36 -5.98 -17.18
C SER A 2 0.83 -7.34 -17.72
N GLU A 3 0.87 -7.50 -19.05
CA GLU A 3 1.27 -8.77 -19.69
C GLU A 3 2.71 -9.16 -19.42
N LYS A 4 3.61 -8.16 -19.41
CA LYS A 4 5.03 -8.35 -19.14
C LYS A 4 5.27 -8.75 -17.69
N LEU A 5 4.58 -8.09 -16.74
CA LEU A 5 4.71 -8.41 -15.32
C LEU A 5 4.15 -9.81 -15.01
N ALA A 6 2.99 -10.16 -15.56
CA ALA A 6 2.42 -11.49 -15.39
C ALA A 6 3.33 -12.60 -15.94
N ALA A 7 4.00 -12.36 -17.08
CA ALA A 7 4.94 -13.33 -17.64
C ALA A 7 6.17 -13.53 -16.75
N ILE A 8 6.68 -12.45 -16.14
CA ILE A 8 7.79 -12.52 -15.20
C ILE A 8 7.38 -13.29 -13.94
N GLU A 9 6.22 -12.98 -13.37
CA GLU A 9 5.69 -13.65 -12.17
C GLU A 9 5.52 -15.16 -12.39
N THR A 10 4.95 -15.55 -13.53
CA THR A 10 4.84 -16.95 -13.94
C THR A 10 6.19 -17.65 -14.06
N TRP A 11 7.23 -16.96 -14.53
CA TRP A 11 8.55 -17.54 -14.70
C TRP A 11 9.34 -17.65 -13.39
N ASP A 12 9.13 -16.72 -12.46
CA ASP A 12 9.87 -16.66 -11.19
C ASP A 12 9.21 -17.53 -10.10
N ASP A 13 7.90 -17.41 -9.91
CA ASP A 13 7.13 -18.11 -8.86
C ASP A 13 6.53 -19.44 -9.34
N GLY A 14 6.43 -19.64 -10.67
CA GLY A 14 5.92 -20.89 -11.26
C GLY A 14 4.40 -21.05 -11.25
N LYS A 15 3.64 -20.04 -10.83
CA LYS A 15 2.17 -20.00 -10.94
C LYS A 15 1.70 -19.93 -12.39
N THR A 16 0.44 -20.29 -12.63
CA THR A 16 -0.14 -20.18 -13.97
C THR A 16 -0.23 -18.72 -14.44
N TYR A 17 0.03 -18.49 -15.73
CA TYR A 17 -0.06 -17.15 -16.33
C TYR A 17 -1.43 -16.50 -16.15
N GLU A 18 -2.49 -17.29 -16.24
CA GLU A 18 -3.85 -16.81 -16.04
C GLU A 18 -4.06 -16.30 -14.61
N GLN A 19 -3.59 -17.04 -13.59
CA GLN A 19 -3.64 -16.60 -12.20
C GLN A 19 -2.83 -15.32 -11.99
N ALA A 20 -1.58 -15.29 -12.44
CA ALA A 20 -0.71 -14.12 -12.29
C ALA A 20 -1.33 -12.87 -12.94
N LYS A 21 -1.84 -12.99 -14.17
CA LYS A 21 -2.41 -11.85 -14.91
C LYS A 21 -3.74 -11.38 -14.32
N THR A 22 -4.67 -12.29 -14.06
CA THR A 22 -6.06 -11.92 -13.73
C THR A 22 -6.24 -11.59 -12.27
N ALA A 23 -5.56 -12.31 -11.36
CA ALA A 23 -5.68 -12.10 -9.93
C ALA A 23 -4.59 -11.14 -9.43
N GLU A 24 -3.32 -11.52 -9.54
CA GLU A 24 -2.23 -10.86 -8.80
C GLU A 24 -1.88 -9.49 -9.35
N ILE A 25 -1.58 -9.38 -10.65
CA ILE A 25 -1.26 -8.08 -11.27
C ILE A 25 -2.46 -7.11 -11.20
N SER A 26 -3.68 -7.61 -11.35
CA SER A 26 -4.89 -6.80 -11.19
C SER A 26 -5.06 -6.32 -9.75
N MET A 27 -4.82 -7.19 -8.77
CA MET A 27 -4.90 -6.87 -7.36
C MET A 27 -3.81 -5.86 -6.94
N LEU A 28 -2.57 -6.05 -7.40
CA LEU A 28 -1.46 -5.13 -7.21
C LEU A 28 -1.82 -3.71 -7.67
N ALA A 29 -2.33 -3.59 -8.90
CA ALA A 29 -2.77 -2.31 -9.44
C ALA A 29 -3.89 -1.69 -8.60
N ARG A 30 -4.81 -2.50 -8.08
CA ARG A 30 -5.90 -2.04 -7.19
C ARG A 30 -5.34 -1.54 -5.85
N PHE A 31 -4.38 -2.22 -5.25
CA PHE A 31 -3.78 -1.78 -3.98
C PHE A 31 -3.06 -0.44 -4.13
N PHE A 32 -2.25 -0.26 -5.17
CA PHE A 32 -1.61 1.02 -5.41
C PHE A 32 -2.62 2.16 -5.56
N ARG A 33 -3.71 1.94 -6.32
CA ARG A 33 -4.76 2.96 -6.47
C ARG A 33 -5.49 3.25 -5.17
N TYR A 34 -5.77 2.22 -4.38
CA TYR A 34 -6.44 2.37 -3.09
C TYR A 34 -5.58 3.20 -2.13
N TYR A 35 -4.30 2.85 -1.95
CA TYR A 35 -3.40 3.57 -1.05
C TYR A 35 -2.98 4.95 -1.57
N ALA A 36 -2.92 5.16 -2.89
CA ALA A 36 -2.77 6.50 -3.46
C ALA A 36 -3.93 7.42 -3.01
N GLY A 37 -5.14 6.86 -2.88
CA GLY A 37 -6.29 7.56 -2.33
C GLY A 37 -6.19 7.89 -0.84
N TRP A 38 -5.26 7.29 -0.09
CA TRP A 38 -5.07 7.58 1.33
C TRP A 38 -4.06 8.73 1.59
N ALA A 39 -3.25 9.11 0.60
CA ALA A 39 -2.16 10.07 0.77
C ALA A 39 -2.62 11.43 1.35
N ASP A 40 -3.84 11.88 1.07
CA ASP A 40 -4.43 13.14 1.53
C ASP A 40 -5.45 12.97 2.69
N LYS A 41 -5.62 11.74 3.18
CA LYS A 41 -6.64 11.35 4.17
C LYS A 41 -6.05 10.93 5.51
N ILE A 42 -4.73 10.84 5.63
CA ILE A 42 -4.06 10.64 6.91
C ILE A 42 -4.09 11.97 7.67
N ARG A 43 -5.04 12.12 8.57
CA ARG A 43 -5.28 13.35 9.34
C ARG A 43 -5.12 13.08 10.84
N GLY A 44 -4.60 14.07 11.56
CA GLY A 44 -4.63 14.09 13.01
C GLY A 44 -5.96 14.62 13.56
N LEU A 45 -6.00 14.91 14.84
CA LEU A 45 -7.19 15.34 15.57
C LEU A 45 -6.93 16.65 16.30
N THR A 46 -7.95 17.50 16.40
CA THR A 46 -7.96 18.62 17.36
C THR A 46 -8.73 18.16 18.58
N ILE A 47 -8.11 18.22 19.76
CA ILE A 47 -8.64 17.67 20.99
C ILE A 47 -9.13 18.81 21.89
N PRO A 48 -10.38 18.78 22.39
CA PRO A 48 -10.83 19.73 23.40
C PRO A 48 -10.12 19.41 24.72
N ALA A 49 -9.18 20.27 25.11
CA ALA A 49 -8.45 20.15 26.35
C ALA A 49 -9.04 21.09 27.41
N ASP A 50 -8.92 20.72 28.68
CA ASP A 50 -9.29 21.58 29.79
C ASP A 50 -8.35 22.81 29.86
N GLY A 51 -8.93 23.97 30.16
CA GLY A 51 -8.19 25.24 30.26
C GLY A 51 -7.90 25.91 28.91
N ASN A 52 -6.96 26.86 28.89
CA ASN A 52 -6.65 27.68 27.71
C ASN A 52 -5.48 27.08 26.88
N ASN A 53 -5.62 25.82 26.48
CA ASN A 53 -4.59 25.10 25.73
C ASN A 53 -5.12 24.69 24.35
N HIS A 54 -4.30 24.84 23.31
CA HIS A 54 -4.57 24.28 21.99
C HIS A 54 -3.86 22.92 21.87
N VAL A 55 -4.62 21.85 21.69
CA VAL A 55 -4.09 20.48 21.56
C VAL A 55 -4.48 19.89 20.21
N GLN A 56 -3.47 19.43 19.47
CA GLN A 56 -3.64 18.73 18.21
C GLN A 56 -2.69 17.54 18.12
N THR A 57 -3.10 16.49 17.41
CA THR A 57 -2.24 15.38 17.03
C THR A 57 -1.87 15.49 15.56
N LEU A 58 -0.68 14.99 15.22
CA LEU A 58 -0.20 14.87 13.85
C LEU A 58 0.16 13.41 13.61
N HIS A 59 -0.14 12.91 12.42
CA HIS A 59 0.28 11.59 11.96
C HIS A 59 1.44 11.75 10.99
N GLU A 60 2.65 11.80 11.53
CA GLU A 60 3.88 12.01 10.77
C GLU A 60 4.46 10.66 10.30
N PRO A 61 5.13 10.63 9.13
CA PRO A 61 5.84 9.44 8.70
C PRO A 61 7.00 9.12 9.66
N ILE A 62 7.15 7.83 10.01
CA ILE A 62 8.20 7.36 10.93
C ILE A 62 9.62 7.59 10.35
N GLY A 63 9.74 7.68 9.03
CA GLY A 63 11.00 7.84 8.31
C GLY A 63 11.38 6.56 7.57
N ILE A 64 12.54 5.98 7.90
CA ILE A 64 13.06 4.79 7.21
C ILE A 64 12.31 3.54 7.65
N ALA A 65 11.79 2.77 6.69
CA ALA A 65 11.14 1.48 6.93
C ALA A 65 11.79 0.38 6.08
N GLY A 66 12.30 -0.68 6.73
CA GLY A 66 12.77 -1.88 6.05
C GLY A 66 11.63 -2.88 5.87
N GLN A 67 11.36 -3.29 4.63
CA GLN A 67 10.29 -4.24 4.30
C GLN A 67 10.89 -5.52 3.69
N ASN A 68 10.68 -6.65 4.36
CA ASN A 68 11.06 -7.97 3.87
C ASN A 68 9.79 -8.74 3.47
N ILE A 69 9.74 -9.24 2.24
CA ILE A 69 8.58 -9.96 1.68
C ILE A 69 8.92 -11.42 1.39
N GLN A 70 7.89 -12.25 1.28
CA GLN A 70 8.01 -13.66 0.86
C GLN A 70 7.92 -13.75 -0.67
N TRP A 71 8.25 -14.93 -1.21
CA TRP A 71 8.36 -15.17 -2.66
C TRP A 71 7.05 -15.63 -3.31
N ASN A 72 6.02 -15.87 -2.51
CA ASN A 72 4.83 -16.59 -2.94
C ASN A 72 3.73 -15.70 -3.52
N PHE A 73 3.86 -14.37 -3.52
CA PHE A 73 2.87 -13.39 -4.02
C PHE A 73 3.48 -12.01 -4.28
#